data_AF-A0A6F8T4R2-F1
#
_entry.id   AF-A0A6F8T4R2-F1
#
_cell.length_a   1.000
_cell.length_b   1.000
_cell.length_c   1.000
_cell.angle_alpha   90.00
_cell.angle_beta   90.00
_cell.angle_gamma   90.00
#
_symmetry.space_group_name_H-M   'P 1'
#
loop_
_entity.id
_entity.type
_entity.pdbx_description
1 polymer ?
#
loop_
_entity_poly.entity_id
_entity_poly.type
_entity_poly.pdbx_seq_one_letter_code
_entity_poly.pdbx_strand_id
1 'polypeptide(L)'
;MALRKAIRAARNRTEAYHQLQGLIRKVYRGVFKGKKIVNNRVSAHAVRLVANCIIAYNGIILNTIYEKMLKEGVSQDIIDEFIRISPIAWAHIAFTGKYSFKKSNGDINIAAMVEELEKHLKQHFWKVT
;
A
#
# COMPACT_ATOMS: atom_id res chain seq x y z
N MET A 1 14.60 26.38 0.58
CA MET A 1 14.70 24.94 0.95
C MET A 1 13.55 24.06 0.44
N ALA A 2 12.37 24.60 0.10
CA ALA A 2 11.20 23.81 -0.34
C ALA A 2 11.44 22.95 -1.60
N LEU A 3 12.09 23.50 -2.64
CA LEU A 3 12.35 22.78 -3.89
C LEU A 3 13.21 21.51 -3.68
N ARG A 4 14.28 21.62 -2.89
CA ARG A 4 15.14 20.46 -2.58
C ARG A 4 14.38 19.35 -1.85
N LYS A 5 13.46 19.72 -0.94
CA LYS A 5 12.61 18.76 -0.21
C LYS A 5 11.64 18.07 -1.18
N ALA A 6 11.01 18.82 -2.08
CA ALA A 6 10.10 18.28 -3.09
C ALA A 6 10.83 17.30 -4.05
N ILE A 7 12.01 17.66 -4.55
CA ILE A 7 12.84 16.80 -5.41
C ILE A 7 13.19 15.49 -4.69
N ARG A 8 13.64 15.56 -3.43
CA ARG A 8 13.97 14.37 -2.64
C ARG A 8 12.74 13.49 -2.41
N ALA A 9 11.58 14.08 -2.09
CA ALA A 9 10.35 13.34 -1.89
C ALA A 9 9.91 12.61 -3.17
N ALA A 10 9.95 13.27 -4.33
CA ALA A 10 9.64 12.64 -5.61
C ALA A 10 10.58 11.48 -5.91
N ARG A 11 11.90 11.67 -5.73
CA ARG A 11 12.90 10.61 -5.91
C ARG A 11 12.64 9.42 -5.00
N ASN A 12 12.40 9.67 -3.72
CA ASN A 12 12.17 8.61 -2.73
C ASN A 12 10.90 7.80 -3.05
N ARG A 13 9.84 8.42 -3.58
CA ARG A 13 8.64 7.70 -4.04
C ARG A 13 8.95 6.75 -5.19
N THR A 14 9.73 7.20 -6.18
CA THR A 14 10.16 6.37 -7.32
C THR A 14 11.04 5.20 -6.85
N GLU A 15 11.96 5.47 -5.92
CA GLU A 15 12.83 4.43 -5.35
C GLU A 15 12.03 3.39 -4.57
N ALA A 16 11.09 3.82 -3.72
CA ALA A 16 10.20 2.92 -2.98
C ALA A 16 9.35 2.04 -3.92
N TYR A 17 8.86 2.61 -5.02
CA TYR A 17 8.14 1.84 -6.05
C TYR A 17 9.03 0.76 -6.69
N HIS A 18 10.27 1.11 -7.04
CA HIS A 18 11.22 0.13 -7.58
C HIS A 18 11.61 -0.94 -6.57
N GLN A 19 11.73 -0.58 -5.28
CA GLN A 19 11.97 -1.56 -4.21
C GLN A 19 10.80 -2.54 -4.09
N LEU A 20 9.55 -2.06 -4.11
CA LEU A 20 8.34 -2.89 -4.10
C LEU A 20 8.31 -3.85 -5.30
N GLN A 21 8.54 -3.34 -6.52
CA GLN A 21 8.62 -4.17 -7.72
C GLN A 21 9.74 -5.22 -7.64
N GLY A 22 10.90 -4.82 -7.11
CA GLY A 22 12.05 -5.70 -6.89
C GLY A 22 11.73 -6.81 -5.91
N LEU A 23 10.98 -6.52 -4.85
CA LEU A 23 10.53 -7.51 -3.89
C LEU A 23 9.57 -8.51 -4.52
N ILE A 24 8.50 -8.02 -5.18
CA ILE A 24 7.51 -8.88 -5.86
C ILE A 24 8.22 -9.82 -6.85
N ARG A 25 9.19 -9.31 -7.61
CA ARG A 25 9.97 -10.11 -8.57
C ARG A 25 10.83 -11.19 -7.90
N LYS A 26 11.32 -10.94 -6.68
CA LYS A 26 12.19 -11.86 -5.93
C LYS A 26 11.42 -12.91 -5.13
N VAL A 27 10.09 -12.79 -5.03
CA VAL A 27 9.21 -13.79 -4.39
C VAL A 27 9.51 -15.18 -4.98
N TYR A 28 9.51 -16.20 -4.12
CA TYR A 28 9.92 -17.58 -4.46
C TYR A 28 11.28 -17.63 -5.18
N ARG A 29 12.28 -16.90 -4.69
CA ARG A 29 13.65 -16.86 -5.25
C ARG A 29 13.71 -16.43 -6.73
N GLY A 30 12.70 -15.70 -7.21
CA GLY A 30 12.64 -15.21 -8.58
C GLY A 30 12.36 -16.28 -9.64
N VAL A 31 11.60 -17.31 -9.28
CA VAL A 31 11.14 -18.39 -10.20
C VAL A 31 10.46 -17.85 -11.45
N PHE A 32 9.87 -16.64 -11.40
CA PHE A 32 9.21 -16.00 -12.53
C PHE A 32 10.14 -15.40 -13.60
N LYS A 33 11.46 -15.53 -13.46
CA LYS A 33 12.43 -15.11 -14.50
C LYS A 33 12.42 -16.13 -15.65
N GLY A 34 12.03 -15.68 -16.84
CA GLY A 34 12.00 -16.49 -18.05
C GLY A 34 13.31 -16.47 -18.83
N LYS A 35 13.57 -17.54 -19.61
CA LYS A 35 14.70 -17.59 -20.55
C LYS A 35 14.50 -16.71 -21.79
N LYS A 36 13.24 -16.39 -22.13
CA LYS A 36 12.87 -15.57 -23.30
C LYS A 36 12.56 -14.13 -22.89
N ILE A 37 12.88 -13.18 -23.78
CA ILE A 37 12.58 -11.74 -23.59
C ILE A 37 11.09 -11.51 -23.37
N VAL A 38 10.23 -12.18 -24.14
CA VAL A 38 8.76 -12.08 -24.01
C VAL A 38 8.27 -12.47 -22.62
N ASN A 39 8.80 -13.56 -22.03
CA ASN A 39 8.40 -13.99 -20.70
C ASN A 39 8.82 -12.97 -19.63
N ASN A 40 10.02 -12.40 -19.77
CA ASN A 40 10.50 -11.35 -18.86
C ASN A 40 9.68 -10.07 -18.97
N ARG A 41 9.21 -9.71 -20.17
CA ARG A 41 8.28 -8.58 -20.37
C ARG A 41 6.95 -8.83 -19.68
N VAL A 42 6.34 -10.01 -19.91
CA VAL A 42 5.07 -10.38 -19.26
C VAL A 42 5.22 -10.37 -17.74
N SER A 43 6.28 -10.97 -17.20
CA SER A 43 6.58 -10.91 -15.76
C SER A 43 6.72 -9.47 -15.26
N ALA A 44 7.41 -8.59 -16.00
CA ALA A 44 7.55 -7.19 -15.62
C ALA A 44 6.22 -6.40 -15.67
N HIS A 45 5.30 -6.75 -16.58
CA HIS A 45 3.95 -6.18 -16.61
C HIS A 45 3.09 -6.70 -15.46
N ALA A 46 3.16 -7.99 -15.14
CA ALA A 46 2.46 -8.57 -13.99
C ALA A 46 2.93 -7.97 -12.66
N VAL A 47 4.24 -7.79 -12.48
CA VAL A 47 4.81 -7.13 -11.29
C VAL A 47 4.30 -5.68 -11.18
N ARG A 48 4.24 -4.94 -12.29
CA ARG A 48 3.68 -3.58 -12.33
C ARG A 48 2.21 -3.56 -11.92
N LEU A 49 1.42 -4.48 -12.47
CA LEU A 49 0.00 -4.60 -12.14
C LEU A 49 -0.20 -4.83 -10.64
N VAL A 50 0.48 -5.83 -10.07
CA VAL A 50 0.38 -6.17 -8.64
C VAL A 50 0.80 -4.99 -7.76
N ALA A 51 1.93 -4.33 -8.08
CA ALA A 51 2.37 -3.15 -7.33
C ALA A 51 1.34 -2.03 -7.36
N ASN A 52 0.72 -1.76 -8.52
CA ASN A 52 -0.31 -0.74 -8.64
C ASN A 52 -1.59 -1.11 -7.90
N CYS A 53 -2.00 -2.38 -7.90
CA CYS A 53 -3.13 -2.86 -7.10
C CYS A 53 -2.89 -2.66 -5.60
N ILE A 54 -1.68 -2.92 -5.11
CA ILE A 54 -1.30 -2.69 -3.70
C ILE A 54 -1.40 -1.21 -3.34
N ILE A 55 -0.85 -0.34 -4.19
CA ILE A 55 -0.87 1.11 -3.97
C ILE A 55 -2.31 1.63 -3.99
N ALA A 56 -3.14 1.18 -4.94
CA ALA A 56 -4.54 1.54 -5.01
C ALA A 56 -5.30 1.08 -3.76
N TYR A 57 -5.11 -0.18 -3.35
CA TYR A 57 -5.73 -0.74 -2.16
C TYR A 57 -5.36 0.04 -0.88
N ASN A 58 -4.07 0.27 -0.64
CA ASN A 58 -3.62 1.05 0.50
C ASN A 58 -4.15 2.50 0.42
N GLY A 59 -4.14 3.11 -0.77
CA GLY A 59 -4.63 4.46 -1.00
C GLY A 59 -6.13 4.60 -0.69
N ILE A 60 -6.95 3.62 -1.08
CA ILE A 60 -8.39 3.61 -0.76
C ILE A 60 -8.58 3.59 0.76
N ILE A 61 -7.93 2.66 1.47
CA ILE A 61 -8.06 2.55 2.93
C ILE A 61 -7.63 3.85 3.63
N LEU A 62 -6.45 4.37 3.29
CA LEU A 62 -5.92 5.59 3.90
C LEU A 62 -6.82 6.79 3.62
N ASN A 63 -7.35 6.92 2.39
CA ASN A 63 -8.24 8.01 2.04
C ASN A 63 -9.57 7.93 2.79
N THR A 64 -10.18 6.74 2.90
CA THR A 64 -11.44 6.58 3.64
C THR A 64 -11.27 6.95 5.11
N ILE A 65 -10.14 6.58 5.72
CA ILE A 65 -9.84 6.96 7.12
C ILE A 65 -9.62 8.47 7.24
N TYR A 66 -8.87 9.07 6.32
CA TYR A 66 -8.64 10.50 6.29
C TYR A 66 -9.96 11.30 6.21
N GLU A 67 -10.88 10.89 5.33
CA GLU A 67 -12.20 11.52 5.23
C GLU A 67 -13.02 11.40 6.53
N LYS A 68 -12.92 10.26 7.24
CA LYS A 68 -13.55 10.09 8.56
C LYS A 68 -12.91 11.00 9.61
N MET A 69 -11.58 11.09 9.65
CA MET A 69 -10.85 11.97 10.58
C MET A 69 -11.28 13.44 10.42
N LEU A 70 -11.46 13.89 9.17
CA LEU A 70 -11.96 15.24 8.88
C LEU A 70 -13.39 15.44 9.40
N LYS A 71 -14.27 14.45 9.24
CA LYS A 71 -15.67 14.51 9.72
C LYS A 71 -15.76 14.51 11.25
N GLU A 72 -14.87 13.79 11.92
CA GLU A 72 -14.81 13.71 13.39
C GLU A 72 -14.11 14.91 14.04
N GLY A 73 -13.48 15.80 13.25
CA GLY A 73 -12.78 16.97 13.78
C GLY A 73 -11.49 16.62 14.52
N VAL A 74 -10.79 15.57 14.08
CA VAL A 74 -9.48 15.18 14.64
C VAL A 74 -8.48 16.34 14.51
N SER A 75 -7.57 16.48 15.49
CA SER A 75 -6.60 17.58 15.51
C SER A 75 -5.69 17.58 14.28
N GLN A 76 -5.32 18.78 13.83
CA GLN A 76 -4.48 18.94 12.63
C GLN A 76 -3.12 18.26 12.76
N ASP A 77 -2.52 18.26 13.96
CA ASP A 77 -1.22 17.61 14.20
C ASP A 77 -1.27 16.11 13.91
N ILE A 78 -2.36 15.45 14.30
CA ILE A 78 -2.59 14.02 14.09
C ILE A 78 -2.82 13.73 12.60
N ILE A 79 -3.59 14.59 11.94
CA ILE A 79 -3.81 14.50 10.49
C ILE A 79 -2.48 14.65 9.74
N ASP A 80 -1.66 15.63 10.12
CA ASP A 80 -0.36 15.91 9.51
C ASP A 80 0.65 14.78 9.70
N GLU A 81 0.50 13.98 10.75
CA GLU A 81 1.26 12.74 10.95
C GLU A 81 0.69 11.60 10.09
N PHE A 82 -0.63 11.43 10.07
CA PHE A 82 -1.31 10.39 9.31
C PHE A 82 -1.04 10.48 7.81
N ILE A 83 -1.08 11.67 7.21
CA ILE A 83 -0.83 11.87 5.77
C ILE A 83 0.62 11.53 5.35
N ARG A 84 1.55 11.33 6.30
CA ARG A 84 2.93 10.91 6.01
C ARG A 84 3.01 9.41 5.74
N ILE A 85 1.97 8.65 6.04
CA ILE A 85 1.91 7.21 5.75
C ILE A 85 1.92 7.02 4.23
N SER A 86 2.92 6.26 3.76
CA SER A 86 3.07 6.02 2.32
C SER A 86 2.13 4.90 1.87
N PRO A 87 1.33 5.10 0.80
CA PRO A 87 0.51 4.03 0.23
C PRO A 87 1.35 2.95 -0.47
N ILE A 88 2.65 3.19 -0.66
CA ILE A 88 3.61 2.20 -1.22
C ILE A 88 4.09 1.22 -0.13
N ALA A 89 3.83 1.51 1.15
CA ALA A 89 4.23 0.64 2.26
C ALA A 89 3.67 -0.78 2.06
N TRP A 90 4.53 -1.77 2.23
CA TRP A 90 4.22 -3.17 1.96
C TRP A 90 4.62 -4.11 3.10
N ALA A 91 5.18 -3.58 4.19
CA ALA A 91 5.65 -4.37 5.33
C ALA A 91 4.55 -5.23 5.95
N HIS A 92 3.28 -4.83 5.81
CA HIS A 92 2.10 -5.56 6.27
C HIS A 92 1.58 -6.63 5.29
N ILE A 93 2.17 -6.78 4.09
CA ILE A 93 1.68 -7.67 3.04
C ILE A 93 2.57 -8.92 2.95
N ALA A 94 1.97 -10.10 3.15
CA ALA A 94 2.65 -11.38 2.95
C ALA A 94 2.65 -11.79 1.46
N PHE A 95 3.80 -11.79 0.80
CA PHE A 95 3.89 -12.18 -0.62
C PHE A 95 4.07 -13.69 -0.84
N THR A 96 4.33 -14.46 0.21
CA THR A 96 4.68 -15.89 0.14
C THR A 96 3.56 -16.85 0.57
N GLY A 97 2.37 -16.31 0.86
CA GLY A 97 1.21 -17.09 1.30
C GLY A 97 0.60 -17.98 0.21
N LYS A 98 -0.02 -19.09 0.61
CA LYS A 98 -0.88 -19.90 -0.27
C LYS A 98 -2.30 -19.34 -0.21
N TYR A 99 -2.69 -18.60 -1.24
CA TYR A 99 -4.02 -17.99 -1.33
C TYR A 99 -4.97 -18.88 -2.14
N SER A 100 -6.12 -19.25 -1.57
CA SER A 100 -7.17 -19.97 -2.28
C SER A 100 -8.27 -19.00 -2.70
N PHE A 101 -8.31 -18.68 -3.99
CA PHE A 101 -9.33 -17.78 -4.55
C PHE A 101 -10.66 -18.50 -4.83
N LYS A 102 -10.68 -19.84 -4.80
CA LYS A 102 -11.86 -20.65 -5.16
C LYS A 102 -12.94 -20.71 -4.08
N LYS A 103 -12.64 -20.35 -2.84
CA LYS A 103 -13.59 -20.38 -1.70
C LYS A 103 -14.07 -18.99 -1.26
N SER A 104 -13.64 -17.94 -1.95
CA SER A 104 -14.07 -16.57 -1.70
C SER A 104 -15.32 -16.31 -2.53
N ASN A 105 -16.38 -15.76 -1.93
CA ASN A 105 -17.54 -15.23 -2.65
C ASN A 105 -17.22 -13.94 -3.46
N GLY A 106 -15.95 -13.54 -3.53
CA GLY A 106 -15.48 -12.44 -4.37
C GLY A 106 -15.55 -11.06 -3.72
N ASP A 107 -16.37 -10.89 -2.68
CA ASP A 107 -16.57 -9.58 -2.06
C ASP A 107 -15.50 -9.26 -1.02
N ILE A 108 -14.63 -8.29 -1.35
CA ILE A 108 -13.73 -7.65 -0.40
C ILE A 108 -14.52 -6.51 0.26
N ASN A 109 -14.92 -6.70 1.52
CA ASN A 109 -15.60 -5.65 2.27
C ASN A 109 -14.59 -4.60 2.79
N ILE A 110 -14.30 -3.60 1.96
CA ILE A 110 -13.37 -2.51 2.28
C ILE A 110 -13.83 -1.73 3.53
N ALA A 111 -15.14 -1.52 3.69
CA ALA A 111 -15.69 -0.76 4.81
C ALA A 111 -15.36 -1.44 6.16
N ALA A 112 -15.56 -2.75 6.25
CA ALA A 112 -15.21 -3.52 7.45
C ALA A 112 -13.70 -3.49 7.76
N MET A 113 -12.85 -3.52 6.72
CA MET A 113 -11.40 -3.40 6.91
C MET A 113 -10.99 -2.02 7.43
N VAL A 114 -11.63 -0.97 6.91
CA VAL A 114 -11.42 0.41 7.38
C VAL A 114 -11.87 0.56 8.83
N GLU A 115 -13.02 0.02 9.21
CA GLU A 115 -13.52 0.07 10.59
C GLU A 115 -12.56 -0.59 11.60
N GLU A 116 -12.04 -1.77 11.26
CA GLU A 116 -11.09 -2.45 12.15
C GLU A 116 -9.76 -1.68 12.27
N LEU A 117 -9.27 -1.14 11.15
CA LEU A 117 -8.04 -0.35 11.16
C LEU A 117 -8.22 0.97 11.91
N GLU A 118 -9.38 1.61 11.76
CA GLU A 118 -9.76 2.81 12.49
C GLU A 118 -9.82 2.55 14.00
N LYS A 119 -10.41 1.43 14.42
CA LYS A 119 -10.46 1.03 15.83
C LYS A 119 -9.05 0.88 16.42
N HIS A 120 -8.15 0.23 15.70
CA HIS A 120 -6.75 0.12 16.08
C HIS A 120 -6.05 1.49 16.17
N LEU A 121 -6.30 2.38 15.20
CA LEU A 121 -5.74 3.74 15.20
C LEU A 121 -6.27 4.57 16.37
N LYS A 122 -7.56 4.47 16.70
CA LYS A 122 -8.16 5.17 17.85
C LYS A 122 -7.57 4.72 19.20
N GLN A 123 -7.18 3.45 19.30
CA GLN A 123 -6.54 2.91 20.51
C GLN A 123 -5.09 3.40 20.70
N HIS A 124 -4.34 3.55 19.61
CA HIS A 124 -2.89 3.76 19.67
C HIS A 124 -2.40 5.13 19.18
N PHE A 125 -3.19 5.84 18.39
CA PHE A 125 -2.74 7.03 17.65
C PHE A 125 -3.55 8.28 17.99
N TRP A 126 -4.89 8.22 18.01
CA TRP A 126 -5.71 9.37 18.41
C TRP A 126 -6.89 8.94 19.28
N LYS A 127 -6.83 9.27 20.58
CA LYS A 127 -7.94 9.02 21.49
C LYS A 127 -9.11 9.93 21.13
N VAL A 128 -10.27 9.33 20.96
CA VAL A 128 -11.54 10.05 21.08
C VAL A 128 -11.72 10.31 22.58
N THR A 129 -11.72 11.58 22.98
CA THR A 129 -12.12 11.99 24.34
C THR A 129 -13.61 11.74 24.52
#